data_AF-A0A1Z9C9T7-F1
#
_entry.id   AF-A0A1Z9C9T7-F1
#
_cell.length_a   1.000
_cell.length_b   1.000
_cell.length_c   1.000
_cell.angle_alpha   90.00
_cell.angle_beta   90.00
_cell.angle_gamma   90.00
#
_symmetry.space_group_name_H-M   'P 1'
#
loop_
_entity.id
_entity.type
_entity.pdbx_description
1 polymer ?
#
loop_
_entity_poly.entity_id
_entity_poly.type
_entity_poly.pdbx_seq_one_letter_code
_entity_poly.pdbx_strand_id
1 'polypeptide(L)'
;MMRSMYELLRNGVFYNRQKMFQQRTTRFELLTQHEVINKAIQTRNPEAARKAVEAHLDYVAEAQKSQRASDKNEKIAQQRFEHEKLRR
;
A
#
# COMPACT_ATOMS: atom_id res chain seq x y z
N MET A 1 16.60 14.28 -2.12
CA MET A 1 15.85 13.01 -2.16
C MET A 1 14.81 12.89 -1.02
N MET A 2 14.09 13.97 -0.66
CA MET A 2 13.05 13.98 0.39
C MET A 2 11.69 14.51 -0.11
N ARG A 3 11.52 14.74 -1.42
CA ARG A 3 10.23 15.20 -1.98
C ARG A 3 9.21 14.06 -2.12
N SER A 4 9.68 12.86 -2.49
CA SER A 4 8.85 11.67 -2.66
C SER A 4 8.26 11.16 -1.33
N MET A 5 9.00 11.22 -0.22
CA MET A 5 8.48 10.90 1.12
C MET A 5 7.34 11.85 1.53
N TYR A 6 7.49 13.14 1.25
CA TYR A 6 6.49 14.14 1.61
C TYR A 6 5.23 14.01 0.76
N GLU A 7 5.36 13.69 -0.54
CA GLU A 7 4.20 13.44 -1.40
C GLU A 7 3.45 12.14 -1.05
N LEU A 8 4.15 11.06 -0.69
CA LEU A 8 3.54 9.81 -0.22
C LEU A 8 2.72 10.02 1.08
N LEU A 9 3.27 10.80 2.01
CA LEU A 9 2.60 11.15 3.27
C LEU A 9 1.41 12.10 3.03
N ARG A 10 1.53 13.06 2.10
CA ARG A 10 0.53 14.10 1.85
C ARG A 10 -0.66 13.64 1.00
N ASN A 11 -0.44 12.73 0.04
CA ASN A 11 -1.46 12.42 -0.97
C ASN A 11 -2.01 10.99 -0.93
N GLY A 12 -1.39 10.03 -0.24
CA GLY A 12 -1.70 8.61 -0.52
C GLY A 12 -1.81 7.65 0.67
N VAL A 13 -0.92 7.72 1.66
CA VAL A 13 -0.84 6.63 2.63
C VAL A 13 -1.96 6.69 3.68
N PHE A 14 -2.36 7.88 4.16
CA PHE A 14 -3.37 7.98 5.22
C PHE A 14 -4.82 7.88 4.73
N TYR A 15 -5.19 8.55 3.64
CA TYR A 15 -6.56 8.46 3.09
C TYR A 15 -6.86 7.10 2.46
N ASN A 16 -5.84 6.35 2.03
CA ASN A 16 -5.98 5.05 1.40
C ASN A 16 -5.70 3.86 2.34
N ARG A 17 -5.31 4.12 3.61
CA ARG A 17 -5.15 3.08 4.65
C ARG A 17 -6.44 2.30 4.86
N GLN A 18 -7.59 2.96 4.90
CA GLN A 18 -8.86 2.31 5.19
C GLN A 18 -9.28 1.33 4.09
N LYS A 19 -8.92 1.61 2.83
CA LYS A 19 -9.05 0.68 1.70
C LYS A 19 -7.96 -0.41 1.70
N MET A 20 -6.70 -0.06 1.93
CA MET A 20 -5.59 -1.03 2.02
C MET A 20 -5.77 -2.07 3.15
N PHE A 21 -6.39 -1.66 4.27
CA PHE A 21 -6.63 -2.52 5.43
C PHE A 21 -7.92 -3.35 5.36
N GLN A 22 -8.67 -3.28 4.26
CA GLN A 22 -9.80 -4.20 4.04
C GLN A 22 -9.31 -5.64 3.84
N GLN A 23 -8.07 -5.81 3.38
CA GLN A 23 -7.42 -7.11 3.24
C GLN A 23 -6.64 -7.46 4.52
N ARG A 24 -7.02 -8.52 5.23
CA ARG A 24 -6.36 -8.92 6.49
C ARG A 24 -4.87 -9.25 6.31
N THR A 25 -4.49 -9.81 5.18
CA THR A 25 -3.12 -10.26 4.88
C THR A 25 -2.12 -9.09 4.84
N THR A 26 -2.52 -7.95 4.26
CA THR A 26 -1.65 -6.77 4.11
C THR A 26 -1.32 -6.11 5.45
N ARG A 27 -2.21 -6.23 6.45
CA ARG A 27 -1.99 -5.64 7.78
C ARG A 27 -0.84 -6.32 8.52
N PHE A 28 -0.76 -7.65 8.50
CA PHE A 28 0.29 -8.40 9.18
C PHE A 28 1.66 -8.19 8.51
N GLU A 29 1.68 -8.15 7.18
CA GLU A 29 2.89 -7.88 6.41
C GLU A 29 3.44 -6.47 6.68
N LEU A 30 2.58 -5.45 6.70
CA LEU A 30 2.97 -4.08 7.04
C LEU A 30 3.52 -3.98 8.46
N LEU A 31 2.87 -4.64 9.43
CA LEU A 31 3.35 -4.65 10.81
C LEU A 31 4.74 -5.28 10.90
N THR A 32 4.94 -6.43 10.27
CA THR A 32 6.24 -7.12 10.21
C THR A 32 7.32 -6.22 9.61
N GLN A 33 7.02 -5.50 8.51
CA GLN A 33 7.97 -4.55 7.92
C GLN A 33 8.32 -3.40 8.88
N HIS A 34 7.33 -2.85 9.60
CA HIS A 34 7.57 -1.82 10.61
C HIS A 34 8.40 -2.34 11.79
N GLU A 35 8.18 -3.58 12.23
CA GLU A 35 9.01 -4.22 13.26
C GLU A 35 10.48 -4.35 12.83
N VAL A 36 10.73 -4.73 11.58
CA VAL A 36 12.09 -4.82 11.01
C VAL A 36 12.77 -3.44 10.99
N ILE A 37 12.05 -2.40 10.52
CA ILE A 37 12.56 -1.01 10.54
C ILE A 37 12.90 -0.59 11.97
N ASN A 38 11.97 -0.77 12.91
CA ASN A 38 12.17 -0.40 14.30
C ASN A 38 13.37 -1.12 14.89
N LYS A 39 13.49 -2.44 14.68
CA LYS A 39 14.62 -3.23 15.17
C LYS A 39 15.96 -2.69 14.66
N ALA A 40 16.06 -2.38 13.37
CA ALA A 40 17.29 -1.86 12.77
C ALA A 40 17.68 -0.47 13.32
N ILE A 41 16.70 0.37 13.61
CA ILE A 41 16.92 1.68 14.25
C ILE A 41 17.38 1.51 15.69
N GLN A 42 16.68 0.66 16.47
CA GLN A 42 17.00 0.42 17.88
C GLN A 42 18.39 -0.18 18.07
N THR A 43 18.85 -1.04 17.14
CA THR A 43 20.22 -1.59 17.14
C THR A 43 21.27 -0.64 16.57
N ARG A 44 20.89 0.58 16.17
CA ARG A 44 21.77 1.60 15.57
C ARG A 44 22.53 1.09 14.35
N ASN A 45 21.89 0.25 13.54
CA ASN A 45 22.46 -0.21 12.27
C ASN A 45 21.92 0.63 11.10
N PRO A 46 22.65 1.67 10.64
CA PRO A 46 22.15 2.59 9.63
C PRO A 46 21.94 1.92 8.26
N GLU A 47 22.78 0.96 7.87
CA GLU A 47 22.63 0.24 6.61
C GLU A 47 21.39 -0.65 6.62
N ALA A 48 21.18 -1.40 7.69
CA ALA A 48 19.99 -2.24 7.85
C ALA A 48 18.71 -1.40 7.91
N ALA A 49 18.74 -0.26 8.60
CA ALA A 49 17.59 0.64 8.69
C ALA A 49 17.23 1.21 7.31
N ARG A 50 18.24 1.65 6.54
CA ARG A 50 18.05 2.12 5.18
C ARG A 50 17.44 1.05 4.28
N LYS A 51 18.02 -0.16 4.27
CA LYS A 51 17.53 -1.28 3.47
C LYS A 51 16.09 -1.66 3.83
N ALA A 52 15.76 -1.67 5.11
CA ALA A 52 14.40 -1.98 5.58
C ALA A 52 13.38 -0.92 5.13
N VAL A 53 13.75 0.36 5.16
CA VAL A 53 12.90 1.45 4.68
C VAL A 53 12.72 1.39 3.16
N GLU A 54 13.80 1.17 2.39
CA GLU A 54 13.71 1.01 0.93
C GLU A 54 12.76 -0.13 0.56
N ALA A 55 12.92 -1.31 1.18
CA ALA A 55 12.03 -2.45 0.95
C ALA A 55 10.55 -2.15 1.32
N HIS A 56 10.32 -1.40 2.40
CA HIS A 56 8.98 -0.97 2.79
C HIS A 56 8.34 -0.03 1.76
N LEU A 57 9.13 0.92 1.23
CA LEU A 57 8.65 1.86 0.22
C LEU A 57 8.29 1.13 -1.08
N ASP A 58 9.11 0.16 -1.51
CA ASP A 58 8.83 -0.66 -2.69
C ASP A 58 7.53 -1.47 -2.52
N TYR A 59 7.36 -2.11 -1.35
CA TYR A 59 6.13 -2.83 -1.04
C TYR A 59 4.90 -1.93 -1.09
N VAL A 60 4.96 -0.76 -0.47
CA VAL A 60 3.85 0.20 -0.46
C VAL A 60 3.54 0.67 -1.88
N ALA A 61 4.55 0.94 -2.70
CA ALA A 61 4.36 1.37 -4.08
C ALA A 61 3.65 0.29 -4.92
N GLU A 62 4.06 -0.97 -4.79
CA GLU A 62 3.44 -2.07 -5.51
C GLU A 62 2.02 -2.35 -5.00
N ALA A 63 1.80 -2.32 -3.68
CA ALA A 63 0.46 -2.50 -3.11
C ALA A 63 -0.50 -1.40 -3.58
N GLN A 64 -0.06 -0.14 -3.66
CA GLN A 64 -0.87 0.95 -4.21
C GLN A 64 -1.15 0.77 -5.70
N LYS A 65 -0.19 0.27 -6.47
CA LYS A 65 -0.38 -0.01 -7.90
C LYS A 65 -1.39 -1.12 -8.11
N SER A 66 -1.30 -2.20 -7.33
CA SER A 66 -2.26 -3.30 -7.32
C SER A 66 -3.67 -2.82 -6.96
N GLN A 67 -3.79 -2.00 -5.91
CA GLN A 67 -5.08 -1.42 -5.52
C GLN A 67 -5.70 -0.58 -6.65
N ARG A 68 -4.91 0.29 -7.30
CA ARG A 68 -5.41 1.09 -8.43
C ARG A 68 -5.88 0.23 -9.60
N ALA A 69 -5.21 -0.90 -9.85
CA ALA A 69 -5.64 -1.84 -10.87
C ALA A 69 -6.96 -2.52 -10.47
N SER A 70 -7.07 -2.95 -9.21
CA SER A 70 -8.30 -3.55 -8.66
C SER A 70 -9.49 -2.59 -8.74
N ASP A 71 -9.34 -1.33 -8.31
CA ASP A 71 -10.40 -0.31 -8.38
C ASP A 71 -10.89 -0.09 -9.83
N LYS A 72 -9.98 -0.09 -10.82
CA LYS A 72 -10.36 0.01 -12.23
C LYS A 72 -11.16 -1.21 -12.70
N ASN A 73 -10.76 -2.40 -12.26
CA ASN A 73 -11.41 -3.66 -12.63
C ASN A 73 -12.81 -3.75 -12.01
N GLU A 74 -12.94 -3.34 -10.75
CA GLU A 74 -14.23 -3.26 -10.05
C GLU A 74 -15.20 -2.32 -10.77
N LYS A 75 -14.75 -1.13 -11.18
CA LYS A 75 -15.58 -0.19 -11.95
C LYS A 75 -16.11 -0.80 -13.25
N ILE A 76 -15.27 -1.54 -13.98
CA ILE A 76 -15.68 -2.22 -15.21
C ILE A 76 -16.66 -3.36 -14.89
N ALA A 77 -16.42 -4.13 -13.84
CA ALA A 77 -17.31 -5.20 -13.40
C ALA A 77 -18.69 -4.67 -13.01
N GLN A 78 -18.76 -3.54 -12.29
CA GLN A 78 -20.02 -2.87 -11.95
C GLN A 78 -20.77 -2.42 -13.20
N GLN A 79 -20.09 -1.82 -14.18
CA GLN A 79 -20.72 -1.43 -15.46
C GLN A 79 -21.31 -2.64 -16.21
N ARG A 80 -20.58 -3.75 -16.28
CA ARG A 80 -21.05 -4.99 -16.91
C ARG A 80 -22.26 -5.57 -16.18
N PHE A 81 -22.24 -5.55 -14.85
CA PHE A 81 -23.32 -6.04 -14.02
C PHE A 81 -24.61 -5.24 -14.20
N GLU A 82 -24.52 -3.91 -14.24
CA GLU A 82 -25.70 -3.05 -14.47
C GLU A 82 -26.27 -3.23 -15.89
N HIS A 83 -25.41 -3.39 -16.90
CA HIS A 83 -25.87 -3.70 -18.26
C HIS A 83 -26.58 -5.06 -18.35
N GLU A 84 -26.09 -6.07 -17.62
CA GLU A 84 -26.74 -7.39 -17.56
C GLU A 84 -28.08 -7.34 -16.83
N LYS A 85 -28.19 -6.56 -15.75
CA LYS A 85 -29.48 -6.31 -15.07
C LYS A 85 -30.50 -5.65 -15.99
N LEU A 86 -30.09 -4.67 -16.79
CA LEU A 86 -30.98 -3.96 -17.72
C LEU A 86 -31.43 -4.82 -18.90
N ARG A 87 -30.76 -5.95 -19.17
CA ARG A 87 -31.14 -6.93 -20.20
C ARG A 87 -32.16 -7.96 -19.73
N ARG A 88 -32.41 -8.08 -18.42
CA ARG A 88 -33.44 -8.93 -17.81
C ARG A 88 -34.69 -8.13 -17.53
#